data_AF-A0A7H4LTU2-F1
#
_entry.id   AF-A0A7H4LTU2-F1
#
_cell.length_a   1.000
_cell.length_b   1.000
_cell.length_c   1.000
_cell.angle_alpha   90.00
_cell.angle_beta   90.00
_cell.angle_gamma   90.00
#
_symmetry.space_group_name_H-M   'P 1'
#
loop_
_entity.id
_entity.type
_entity.pdbx_description
1 polymer ?
#
loop_
_entity_poly.entity_id
_entity_poly.type
_entity_poly.pdbx_seq_one_letter_code
_entity_poly.pdbx_strand_id
1 'polypeptide(L)'
;MVDPLYYDEIMAQRVAFAGTAGNLLHAFTGEHVGEPRLLICLYGPELLHVDLKFVTLDMLTQRVEEPVVLFSRDRHALERHLAQFRAQWPDMTPEWFESRAWIWLHYAVVKLGRGELFEAMGMLSFFREQVLGPMLYRRANLPQRGVRRIECHNIDPEGLLTSTLATHDRDSVSIAISKAVDAYINLRADALPENIADDAARRALLAMLKAYSERV
;
A
#
# COMPACT_ATOMS: atom_id res chain seq x y z
N MET A 1 -13.52 -1.48 -22.23
CA MET A 1 -12.96 -0.16 -22.56
C MET A 1 -14.08 0.77 -22.96
N VAL A 2 -13.97 2.04 -22.62
CA VAL A 2 -14.92 3.09 -22.95
C VAL A 2 -14.40 3.90 -24.14
N ASP A 3 -15.27 4.17 -25.10
CA ASP A 3 -14.99 5.12 -26.17
C ASP A 3 -14.86 6.54 -25.57
N PRO A 4 -13.76 7.27 -25.83
CA PRO A 4 -13.55 8.61 -25.27
C PRO A 4 -14.73 9.57 -25.48
N LEU A 5 -15.47 9.46 -26.59
CA LEU A 5 -16.60 10.34 -26.89
C LEU A 5 -17.76 10.19 -25.92
N TYR A 6 -17.90 9.01 -25.30
CA TYR A 6 -18.98 8.68 -24.37
C TYR A 6 -18.47 8.52 -22.93
N TYR A 7 -17.23 8.95 -22.65
CA TYR A 7 -16.59 8.65 -21.37
C TYR A 7 -17.39 9.19 -20.18
N ASP A 8 -17.71 10.49 -20.20
CA ASP A 8 -18.43 11.13 -19.10
C ASP A 8 -19.84 10.56 -18.91
N GLU A 9 -20.51 10.22 -20.01
CA GLU A 9 -21.83 9.58 -19.97
C GLU A 9 -21.76 8.19 -19.31
N ILE A 10 -20.85 7.33 -19.76
CA ILE A 10 -20.67 6.00 -19.15
C ILE A 10 -20.25 6.14 -17.70
N MET A 11 -19.39 7.12 -17.40
CA MET A 11 -18.97 7.44 -16.04
C MET A 11 -20.15 7.91 -15.18
N ALA A 12 -21.20 8.54 -15.71
CA ALA A 12 -22.41 8.84 -14.95
C ALA A 12 -23.32 7.61 -14.75
N GLN A 13 -23.27 6.63 -15.66
CA GLN A 13 -24.17 5.47 -15.67
C GLN A 13 -23.57 4.17 -15.08
N ARG A 14 -22.35 4.22 -14.53
CA ARG A 14 -21.59 3.02 -14.09
C ARG A 14 -22.36 2.08 -13.16
N VAL A 15 -23.12 2.64 -12.22
CA VAL A 15 -23.93 1.87 -11.26
C VAL A 15 -25.07 1.15 -11.97
N ALA A 16 -25.76 1.84 -12.89
CA ALA A 16 -26.81 1.23 -13.70
C ALA A 16 -26.24 0.09 -14.57
N PHE A 17 -25.08 0.31 -15.18
CA PHE A 17 -24.35 -0.73 -15.92
C PHE A 17 -24.04 -1.95 -15.04
N ALA A 18 -23.50 -1.75 -13.84
CA ALA A 18 -23.21 -2.84 -12.90
C ALA A 18 -24.49 -3.64 -12.54
N GLY A 19 -25.63 -2.95 -12.38
CA GLY A 19 -26.93 -3.59 -12.15
C GLY A 19 -27.40 -4.51 -13.28
N THR A 20 -26.86 -4.38 -14.50
CA THR A 20 -27.17 -5.30 -15.61
C THR A 20 -26.36 -6.60 -15.56
N ALA A 21 -25.27 -6.65 -14.78
CA ALA A 21 -24.36 -7.79 -14.72
C ALA A 21 -24.75 -8.83 -13.65
N GLY A 22 -25.80 -8.59 -12.87
CA GLY A 22 -26.28 -9.50 -11.84
C GLY A 22 -27.14 -8.82 -10.79
N ASN A 23 -27.41 -9.52 -9.68
CA ASN A 23 -28.13 -8.96 -8.54
C ASN A 23 -27.19 -8.09 -7.68
N LEU A 24 -27.01 -6.84 -8.11
CA LEU A 24 -26.19 -5.85 -7.43
C LEU A 24 -26.85 -5.43 -6.10
N LEU A 25 -26.16 -5.65 -4.98
CA LEU A 25 -26.62 -5.27 -3.65
C LEU A 25 -26.19 -3.84 -3.29
N HIS A 26 -24.93 -3.50 -3.58
CA HIS A 26 -24.38 -2.18 -3.30
C HIS A 26 -23.20 -1.87 -4.21
N ALA A 27 -22.95 -0.58 -4.48
CA ALA A 27 -21.76 -0.13 -5.17
C ALA A 27 -21.33 1.27 -4.73
N PHE A 28 -20.02 1.53 -4.75
CA PHE A 28 -19.45 2.85 -4.48
C PHE A 28 -18.15 3.07 -5.26
N THR A 29 -17.68 4.31 -5.30
CA THR A 29 -16.50 4.76 -6.04
C THR A 29 -15.20 4.54 -5.26
N GLY A 30 -14.11 4.31 -5.99
CA GLY A 30 -12.75 4.14 -5.45
C GLY A 30 -12.07 5.43 -4.95
N GLU A 31 -12.82 6.45 -4.53
CA GLU A 31 -12.26 7.76 -4.14
C GLU A 31 -11.32 7.68 -2.94
N HIS A 32 -11.63 6.79 -1.98
CA HIS A 32 -10.81 6.53 -0.80
C HIS A 32 -9.42 5.93 -1.12
N VAL A 33 -9.24 5.38 -2.33
CA VAL A 33 -7.94 4.92 -2.86
C VAL A 33 -7.42 5.80 -4.00
N GLY A 34 -8.04 6.97 -4.22
CA GLY A 34 -7.65 7.91 -5.27
C GLY A 34 -7.97 7.45 -6.69
N GLU A 35 -8.87 6.47 -6.86
CA GLU A 35 -9.25 5.91 -8.17
C GLU A 35 -10.75 6.17 -8.46
N PRO A 36 -11.13 7.38 -8.92
CA PRO A 36 -12.54 7.71 -9.18
C PRO A 36 -13.16 6.93 -10.34
N ARG A 37 -12.34 6.23 -11.15
CA ARG A 37 -12.78 5.39 -12.28
C ARG A 37 -13.14 3.96 -11.86
N LEU A 38 -12.81 3.60 -10.62
CA LEU A 38 -13.14 2.32 -10.02
C LEU A 38 -14.53 2.39 -9.40
N LEU A 39 -15.36 1.41 -9.76
CA LEU A 39 -16.63 1.11 -9.11
C LEU A 39 -16.49 -0.23 -8.40
N ILE A 40 -16.64 -0.21 -7.09
CA ILE A 40 -16.55 -1.37 -6.22
C ILE A 40 -17.96 -1.90 -6.03
N CYS A 41 -18.21 -3.13 -6.45
CA CYS A 41 -19.56 -3.72 -6.49
C CYS A 41 -19.64 -4.95 -5.58
N LEU A 42 -20.75 -5.06 -4.85
CA LEU A 42 -21.12 -6.25 -4.09
C LEU A 42 -22.38 -6.86 -4.70
N TYR A 43 -22.29 -8.11 -5.16
CA TYR A 43 -23.40 -8.88 -5.72
C TYR A 43 -23.86 -9.98 -4.76
N GLY A 44 -25.11 -10.42 -4.91
CA GLY A 44 -25.70 -11.57 -4.19
C GLY A 44 -26.45 -12.52 -5.14
N PRO A 45 -27.11 -13.58 -4.64
CA PRO A 45 -27.28 -13.94 -3.23
C PRO A 45 -26.03 -14.56 -2.59
N GLU A 46 -25.14 -15.18 -3.38
CA GLU A 46 -23.79 -15.51 -2.92
C GLU A 46 -22.92 -14.25 -3.01
N LEU A 47 -22.27 -13.87 -1.91
CA LEU A 47 -21.52 -12.61 -1.86
C LEU A 47 -20.32 -12.67 -2.80
N LEU A 48 -20.36 -11.85 -3.85
CA LEU A 48 -19.28 -11.67 -4.79
C LEU A 48 -18.89 -10.19 -4.86
N HIS A 49 -17.63 -9.92 -4.54
CA HIS A 49 -17.02 -8.60 -4.70
C HIS A 49 -16.38 -8.51 -6.08
N VAL A 50 -16.80 -7.53 -6.89
CA VAL A 50 -16.24 -7.24 -8.21
C VAL A 50 -15.86 -5.77 -8.32
N ASP A 51 -14.60 -5.53 -8.71
CA ASP A 51 -14.08 -4.21 -9.04
C ASP A 51 -14.20 -3.96 -10.54
N LEU A 52 -14.99 -2.95 -10.92
CA LEU A 52 -15.15 -2.52 -12.31
C LEU A 52 -14.38 -1.21 -12.53
N LYS A 53 -13.37 -1.24 -13.40
CA LYS A 53 -12.60 -0.05 -13.76
C LYS A 53 -12.94 0.42 -15.17
N PHE A 54 -13.44 1.64 -15.30
CA PHE A 54 -13.85 2.22 -16.57
C PHE A 54 -12.71 3.05 -17.18
N VAL A 55 -12.06 2.49 -18.19
CA VAL A 55 -10.86 3.06 -18.82
C VAL A 55 -11.02 3.19 -20.32
N THR A 56 -10.44 4.24 -20.88
CA THR A 56 -10.19 4.37 -22.33
C THR A 56 -8.97 3.53 -22.73
N LEU A 57 -8.72 3.37 -24.03
CA LEU A 57 -7.55 2.63 -24.53
C LEU A 57 -6.25 3.26 -24.03
N ASP A 58 -6.10 4.57 -24.16
CA ASP A 58 -4.88 5.30 -23.76
C ASP A 58 -4.57 5.19 -22.26
N MET A 59 -5.58 5.00 -21.42
CA MET A 59 -5.40 4.77 -19.99
C MET A 59 -4.75 3.42 -19.67
N LEU A 60 -4.68 2.47 -20.61
CA LEU A 60 -4.02 1.17 -20.44
C LEU A 60 -2.50 1.20 -20.64
N THR A 61 -1.96 2.34 -21.06
CA THR A 61 -0.51 2.56 -21.21
C THR A 61 0.23 2.48 -19.88
N GLN A 62 -0.42 2.85 -18.77
CA GLN A 62 0.09 2.72 -17.41
C GLN A 62 -0.64 1.60 -16.68
N ARG A 63 0.07 0.49 -16.40
CA ARG A 63 -0.49 -0.66 -15.69
C ARG A 63 0.55 -1.33 -14.79
N VAL A 64 0.07 -1.98 -13.75
CA VAL A 64 0.89 -2.71 -12.76
C VAL A 64 0.83 -4.23 -12.95
N GLU A 65 -0.04 -4.71 -13.85
CA GLU A 65 -0.19 -6.11 -14.23
C GLU A 65 -0.66 -6.25 -15.69
N GLU A 66 -0.45 -7.43 -16.27
CA GLU A 66 -0.87 -7.72 -17.64
C GLU A 66 -2.32 -8.21 -17.69
N PRO A 67 -3.21 -7.58 -18.48
CA PRO A 67 -4.61 -7.97 -18.52
C PRO A 67 -4.82 -9.24 -19.36
N VAL A 68 -5.79 -10.05 -18.94
CA VAL A 68 -6.35 -11.11 -19.79
C VAL A 68 -7.52 -10.53 -20.58
N VAL A 69 -7.45 -10.59 -21.91
CA VAL A 69 -8.51 -10.08 -22.79
C VAL A 69 -9.62 -11.13 -22.92
N LEU A 70 -10.74 -10.90 -22.24
CA LEU A 70 -11.93 -11.76 -22.35
C LEU A 70 -12.79 -11.44 -23.58
N PHE A 71 -12.83 -10.17 -23.99
CA PHE A 71 -13.59 -9.70 -25.15
C PHE A 71 -12.96 -8.43 -25.71
N SER A 72 -12.98 -8.28 -27.05
CA SER A 72 -12.65 -7.02 -27.73
C SER A 72 -13.48 -6.85 -28.99
N ARG A 73 -13.92 -5.62 -29.27
CA ARG A 73 -14.56 -5.24 -30.55
C ARG A 73 -13.56 -5.21 -31.69
N ASP A 74 -12.32 -4.80 -31.41
CA ASP A 74 -11.17 -4.89 -32.32
C ASP A 74 -9.99 -5.46 -31.55
N ARG A 75 -9.79 -6.76 -31.70
CA ARG A 75 -8.73 -7.48 -30.99
C ARG A 75 -7.33 -7.05 -31.43
N HIS A 76 -7.13 -6.82 -32.73
CA HIS A 76 -5.81 -6.48 -33.27
C HIS A 76 -5.36 -5.08 -32.85
N ALA A 77 -6.27 -4.10 -32.83
CA ALA A 77 -5.94 -2.77 -32.33
C ALA A 77 -5.56 -2.79 -30.83
N LEU A 78 -6.32 -3.52 -30.02
CA LEU A 78 -6.03 -3.67 -28.60
C LEU A 78 -4.68 -4.35 -28.34
N GLU A 79 -4.40 -5.47 -29.01
CA GLU A 79 -3.14 -6.20 -28.86
C GLU A 79 -1.94 -5.34 -29.27
N ARG A 80 -2.03 -4.59 -30.38
CA ARG A 80 -0.98 -3.65 -30.78
C ARG A 80 -0.74 -2.57 -29.73
N HIS A 81 -1.80 -2.01 -29.15
CA HIS A 81 -1.67 -0.97 -28.13
C HIS A 81 -1.07 -1.53 -26.83
N LEU A 82 -1.54 -2.68 -26.35
CA LEU A 82 -1.00 -3.32 -25.14
C LEU A 82 0.48 -3.68 -25.30
N ALA A 83 0.92 -4.07 -26.51
CA ALA A 83 2.31 -4.41 -26.80
C ALA A 83 3.27 -3.21 -26.76
N GLN A 84 2.78 -1.97 -26.82
CA GLN A 84 3.62 -0.76 -26.78
C GLN A 84 4.20 -0.48 -25.39
N PHE A 85 3.56 -0.98 -24.35
CA PHE A 85 3.93 -0.74 -22.95
C PHE A 85 3.99 -2.06 -22.20
N ARG A 86 4.61 -2.09 -21.02
CA ARG A 86 4.60 -3.25 -20.14
C ARG A 86 4.09 -2.87 -18.77
N ALA A 87 3.48 -3.82 -18.10
CA ALA A 87 3.17 -3.69 -16.70
C ALA A 87 4.44 -3.44 -15.88
N GLN A 88 4.42 -2.40 -15.05
CA GLN A 88 5.52 -2.09 -14.15
C GLN A 88 4.95 -1.74 -12.77
N TRP A 89 5.48 -2.39 -11.74
CA TRP A 89 5.17 -2.01 -10.37
C TRP A 89 5.98 -0.77 -9.98
N PRO A 90 5.36 0.24 -9.34
CA PRO A 90 6.06 1.46 -8.92
C PRO A 90 6.88 1.21 -7.65
N ASP A 91 7.95 0.43 -7.77
CA ASP A 91 8.87 0.14 -6.66
C ASP A 91 9.60 1.41 -6.20
N MET A 92 9.74 1.58 -4.89
CA MET A 92 10.43 2.71 -4.26
C MET A 92 11.92 2.41 -4.08
N THR A 93 12.74 3.47 -4.16
CA THR A 93 14.20 3.39 -3.99
C THR A 93 14.59 3.32 -2.52
N PRO A 94 15.81 2.84 -2.18
CA PRO A 94 16.35 2.95 -0.82
C PRO A 94 16.26 4.37 -0.23
N GLU A 95 16.56 5.39 -1.03
CA GLU A 95 16.58 6.81 -0.61
C GLU A 95 15.18 7.30 -0.24
N TRP A 96 14.17 6.83 -0.98
CA TRP A 96 12.77 7.16 -0.70
C TRP A 96 12.36 6.66 0.68
N PHE A 97 12.77 5.44 1.05
CA PHE A 97 12.52 4.86 2.37
C PHE A 97 13.28 5.63 3.46
N GLU A 98 14.58 5.89 3.28
CA GLU A 98 15.41 6.62 4.26
C GLU A 98 14.87 8.02 4.58
N SER A 99 14.46 8.78 3.56
CA SER A 99 13.91 10.12 3.76
C SER A 99 12.60 10.15 4.56
N ARG A 100 11.86 9.03 4.63
CA ARG A 100 10.55 8.94 5.30
C ARG A 100 10.60 8.19 6.61
N ALA A 101 11.48 7.20 6.72
CA ALA A 101 11.43 6.23 7.80
C ALA A 101 11.52 6.91 9.18
N TRP A 102 12.51 7.79 9.34
CA TRP A 102 12.74 8.49 10.60
C TRP A 102 11.64 9.50 10.94
N ILE A 103 11.10 10.21 9.95
CA ILE A 103 10.03 11.19 10.15
C ILE A 103 8.74 10.49 10.59
N TRP A 104 8.40 9.38 9.95
CA TRP A 104 7.18 8.62 10.28
C TRP A 104 7.30 7.88 11.61
N LEU A 105 8.46 7.31 11.93
CA LEU A 105 8.70 6.76 13.27
C LEU A 105 8.66 7.85 14.35
N HIS A 106 9.18 9.04 14.06
CA HIS A 106 9.04 10.19 14.95
C HIS A 106 7.57 10.57 15.20
N TYR A 107 6.70 10.51 14.18
CA TYR A 107 5.27 10.71 14.40
C TYR A 107 4.67 9.69 15.37
N ALA A 108 5.06 8.42 15.28
CA ALA A 108 4.63 7.40 16.24
C ALA A 108 5.09 7.74 17.67
N VAL A 109 6.36 8.16 17.85
CA VAL A 109 6.91 8.57 19.16
C VAL A 109 6.18 9.80 19.72
N VAL A 110 5.91 10.83 18.91
CA VAL A 110 5.17 12.03 19.34
C VAL A 110 3.74 11.69 19.77
N LYS A 111 3.06 10.80 19.03
CA LYS A 111 1.71 10.32 19.37
C LYS A 111 1.71 9.54 20.68
N LEU A 112 2.66 8.64 20.88
CA LEU A 112 2.89 7.95 22.17
C LEU A 112 3.13 8.95 23.32
N GLY A 113 3.98 9.96 23.10
CA GLY A 113 4.28 10.99 24.09
C GLY A 113 3.05 11.77 24.56
N ARG A 114 2.07 11.98 23.67
CA ARG A 114 0.78 12.62 23.96
C ARG A 114 -0.28 11.68 24.56
N GLY A 115 0.01 10.38 24.66
CA GLY A 115 -0.96 9.37 25.10
C GLY A 115 -1.97 8.97 24.02
N GLU A 116 -1.76 9.37 22.77
CA GLU A 116 -2.63 9.04 21.63
C GLU A 116 -2.31 7.61 21.13
N LEU A 117 -2.61 6.59 21.93
CA LEU A 117 -2.14 5.22 21.67
C LEU A 117 -2.70 4.64 20.35
N PHE A 118 -3.99 4.85 20.04
CA PHE A 118 -4.56 4.43 18.75
C PHE A 118 -3.87 5.09 17.55
N GLU A 119 -3.52 6.38 17.67
CA GLU A 119 -2.81 7.11 16.63
C GLU A 119 -1.38 6.57 16.46
N ALA A 120 -0.70 6.23 17.55
CA ALA A 120 0.63 5.62 17.51
C ALA A 120 0.57 4.21 16.87
N MET A 121 -0.43 3.41 17.22
CA MET A 121 -0.69 2.10 16.60
C MET A 121 -1.03 2.22 15.11
N GLY A 122 -1.82 3.24 14.73
CA GLY A 122 -2.13 3.56 13.35
C GLY A 122 -0.87 3.92 12.55
N MET A 123 0.02 4.73 13.13
CA MET A 123 1.32 5.03 12.51
C MET A 123 2.21 3.78 12.34
N LEU A 124 2.20 2.86 13.31
CA LEU A 124 2.91 1.58 13.16
C LEU A 124 2.33 0.73 12.02
N SER A 125 0.99 0.72 11.86
CA SER A 125 0.34 0.03 10.73
C SER A 125 0.72 0.64 9.40
N PHE A 126 0.63 1.96 9.30
CA PHE A 126 1.06 2.70 8.12
C PHE A 126 2.53 2.43 7.80
N PHE A 127 3.41 2.41 8.80
CA PHE A 127 4.83 2.12 8.62
C PHE A 127 5.09 0.71 8.09
N ARG A 128 4.34 -0.30 8.56
CA ARG A 128 4.38 -1.65 7.99
C ARG A 128 3.96 -1.65 6.52
N GLU A 129 2.85 -1.00 6.20
CA GLU A 129 2.30 -0.93 4.84
C GLU A 129 3.20 -0.20 3.84
N GLN A 130 3.82 0.90 4.26
CA GLN A 130 4.55 1.80 3.36
C GLN A 130 6.06 1.60 3.36
N VAL A 131 6.63 0.95 4.38
CA VAL A 131 8.09 0.81 4.54
C VAL A 131 8.50 -0.65 4.71
N LEU A 132 8.14 -1.28 5.84
CA LEU A 132 8.68 -2.61 6.18
C LEU A 132 8.22 -3.70 5.20
N GLY A 133 6.93 -3.73 4.85
CA GLY A 133 6.38 -4.67 3.87
C GLY A 133 7.03 -4.53 2.49
N PRO A 134 7.04 -3.34 1.87
CA PRO A 134 7.78 -3.06 0.64
C PRO A 134 9.25 -3.49 0.69
N MET A 135 9.95 -3.24 1.79
CA MET A 135 11.36 -3.63 1.90
C MET A 135 11.55 -5.15 2.02
N LEU A 136 10.62 -5.88 2.65
CA LEU A 136 10.63 -7.36 2.63
C LEU A 136 10.39 -7.90 1.22
N TYR A 137 9.46 -7.31 0.48
CA TYR A 137 9.23 -7.62 -0.93
C TYR A 137 10.49 -7.39 -1.77
N ARG A 138 11.17 -6.26 -1.57
CA ARG A 138 12.46 -5.94 -2.20
C ARG A 138 13.53 -6.98 -1.87
N ARG A 139 13.67 -7.39 -0.60
CA ARG A 139 14.60 -8.44 -0.17
C ARG A 139 14.37 -9.76 -0.91
N ALA A 140 13.11 -10.08 -1.19
CA ALA A 140 12.71 -11.28 -1.94
C ALA A 140 12.76 -11.12 -3.47
N ASN A 141 13.20 -9.96 -3.98
CA ASN A 141 13.16 -9.61 -5.40
C ASN A 141 11.74 -9.74 -6.01
N LEU A 142 10.74 -9.32 -5.25
CA LEU A 142 9.33 -9.31 -5.62
C LEU A 142 8.81 -7.86 -5.67
N PRO A 143 7.75 -7.57 -6.44
CA PRO A 143 7.13 -6.23 -6.49
C PRO A 143 6.69 -5.75 -5.11
N GLN A 144 6.93 -4.48 -4.79
CA GLN A 144 6.69 -3.88 -3.47
C GLN A 144 5.20 -3.68 -3.17
N ARG A 145 4.50 -4.75 -2.78
CA ARG A 145 3.02 -4.78 -2.61
C ARG A 145 2.53 -4.43 -1.21
N GLY A 146 3.25 -3.55 -0.51
CA GLY A 146 2.95 -3.24 0.88
C GLY A 146 3.04 -4.49 1.75
N VAL A 147 1.97 -4.80 2.50
CA VAL A 147 1.85 -6.04 3.31
C VAL A 147 0.97 -7.11 2.68
N ARG A 148 0.45 -6.89 1.47
CA ARG A 148 -0.52 -7.80 0.84
C ARG A 148 0.11 -9.18 0.65
N ARG A 149 -0.51 -10.25 1.16
CA ARG A 149 -0.10 -11.66 0.92
C ARG A 149 1.33 -12.02 1.39
N ILE A 150 1.91 -11.29 2.35
CA ILE A 150 3.26 -11.61 2.86
C ILE A 150 3.35 -13.05 3.38
N GLU A 151 2.31 -13.52 4.04
CA GLU A 151 2.19 -14.88 4.61
C GLU A 151 2.28 -15.96 3.53
N CYS A 152 1.76 -15.67 2.33
CA CYS A 152 1.81 -16.60 1.20
C CYS A 152 3.21 -16.70 0.56
N HIS A 153 4.04 -15.66 0.72
CA HIS A 153 5.37 -15.60 0.12
C HIS A 153 6.47 -16.08 1.07
N ASN A 154 6.18 -16.24 2.37
CA ASN A 154 7.16 -16.62 3.39
C ASN A 154 8.40 -15.71 3.42
N ILE A 155 8.19 -14.40 3.23
CA ILE A 155 9.27 -13.40 3.12
C ILE A 155 9.62 -12.72 4.45
N ASP A 156 8.93 -13.05 5.54
CA ASP A 156 9.22 -12.57 6.90
C ASP A 156 9.42 -13.73 7.90
N PRO A 157 10.42 -14.62 7.68
CA PRO A 157 10.62 -15.80 8.53
C PRO A 157 11.04 -15.44 9.97
N GLU A 158 11.61 -14.26 10.18
CA GLU A 158 12.03 -13.75 11.50
C GLU A 158 10.89 -13.07 12.27
N GLY A 159 9.72 -12.90 11.65
CA GLY A 159 8.57 -12.23 12.26
C GLY A 159 8.81 -10.75 12.56
N LEU A 160 9.58 -10.06 11.71
CA LEU A 160 9.86 -8.64 11.85
C LEU A 160 8.57 -7.83 11.91
N LEU A 161 7.59 -8.10 11.04
CA LEU A 161 6.31 -7.36 11.06
C LEU A 161 5.51 -7.65 12.33
N THR A 162 5.40 -8.92 12.71
CA THR A 162 4.68 -9.35 13.94
C THR A 162 5.29 -8.72 15.18
N SER A 163 6.61 -8.55 15.23
CA SER A 163 7.30 -7.88 16.36
C SER A 163 6.95 -6.40 16.52
N THR A 164 6.36 -5.77 15.50
CA THR A 164 5.88 -4.36 15.54
C THR A 164 4.39 -4.23 15.90
N LEU A 165 3.73 -5.34 16.24
CA LEU A 165 2.35 -5.30 16.73
C LEU A 165 2.32 -4.87 18.19
N ALA A 166 1.53 -3.85 18.49
CA ALA A 166 1.29 -3.37 19.84
C ALA A 166 -0.13 -3.69 20.29
N THR A 167 -0.31 -3.94 21.58
CA THR A 167 -1.62 -3.83 22.23
C THR A 167 -1.90 -2.37 22.58
N HIS A 168 -3.13 -2.05 22.99
CA HIS A 168 -3.48 -0.71 23.48
C HIS A 168 -2.93 -0.49 24.90
N ASP A 169 -1.61 -0.44 24.98
CA ASP A 169 -0.80 -0.26 26.19
C ASP A 169 0.45 0.57 25.86
N ARG A 170 0.85 1.45 26.78
CA ARG A 170 1.93 2.41 26.54
C ARG A 170 3.27 1.70 26.31
N ASP A 171 3.57 0.71 27.13
CA ASP A 171 4.83 -0.04 27.06
C ASP A 171 4.87 -0.91 25.82
N SER A 172 3.75 -1.59 25.51
CA SER A 172 3.60 -2.36 24.27
C SER A 172 3.84 -1.50 23.02
N VAL A 173 3.26 -0.30 22.94
CA VAL A 173 3.48 0.64 21.83
C VAL A 173 4.95 1.10 21.77
N SER A 174 5.56 1.43 22.92
CA SER A 174 6.96 1.80 22.99
C SER A 174 7.87 0.69 22.45
N ILE A 175 7.65 -0.56 22.88
CA ILE A 175 8.40 -1.73 22.42
C ILE A 175 8.22 -1.92 20.91
N ALA A 176 6.98 -1.82 20.41
CA ALA A 176 6.70 -1.98 18.99
C ALA A 176 7.38 -0.91 18.11
N ILE A 177 7.49 0.34 18.59
CA ILE A 177 8.25 1.39 17.89
C ILE A 177 9.73 1.03 17.85
N SER A 178 10.31 0.54 18.96
CA SER A 178 11.70 0.08 18.97
C SER A 178 11.92 -1.08 17.98
N LYS A 179 10.98 -2.03 17.92
CA LYS A 179 11.04 -3.14 16.97
C LYS A 179 10.91 -2.70 15.52
N ALA A 180 10.11 -1.66 15.25
CA ALA A 180 10.01 -1.07 13.91
C ALA A 180 11.33 -0.40 13.49
N VAL A 181 12.03 0.27 14.43
CA VAL A 181 13.38 0.82 14.19
C VAL A 181 14.36 -0.30 13.85
N ASP A 182 14.40 -1.37 14.66
CA ASP A 182 15.32 -2.50 14.43
C ASP A 182 15.04 -3.20 13.09
N ALA A 183 13.76 -3.45 12.77
CA ALA A 183 13.34 -4.05 11.51
C ALA A 183 13.74 -3.17 10.31
N TYR A 184 13.54 -1.85 10.42
CA TYR A 184 13.95 -0.92 9.36
C TYR A 184 15.46 -0.96 9.12
N ILE A 185 16.27 -0.93 10.17
CA ILE A 185 17.74 -0.98 10.05
C ILE A 185 18.20 -2.30 9.44
N ASN A 186 17.59 -3.41 9.85
CA ASN A 186 17.86 -4.74 9.29
C ASN A 186 17.57 -4.75 7.77
N LEU A 187 16.39 -4.31 7.35
CA LEU A 187 15.98 -4.30 5.94
C LEU A 187 16.73 -3.25 5.11
N ARG A 188 17.18 -2.16 5.74
CA ARG A 188 18.00 -1.12 5.09
C ARG A 188 19.37 -1.67 4.68
N ALA A 189 19.90 -2.66 5.39
CA ALA A 189 21.20 -3.25 5.08
C ALA A 189 21.23 -3.99 3.73
N ASP A 190 20.07 -4.46 3.22
CA ASP A 190 19.99 -5.14 1.92
C ASP A 190 20.36 -4.21 0.74
N ALA A 191 20.08 -2.91 0.90
CA ALA A 191 20.40 -1.88 -0.07
C ALA A 191 20.57 -0.56 0.67
N LEU A 192 21.83 -0.20 0.95
CA LEU A 192 22.17 0.99 1.70
C LEU A 192 21.84 2.26 0.89
N PRO A 193 21.03 3.17 1.43
CA PRO A 193 20.69 4.41 0.77
C PRO A 193 21.85 5.40 0.84
N GLU A 194 22.10 6.16 -0.22
CA GLU A 194 23.18 7.16 -0.24
C GLU A 194 22.89 8.36 0.67
N ASN A 195 21.62 8.65 0.93
CA ASN A 195 21.17 9.71 1.82
C ASN A 195 21.06 9.25 3.29
N ILE A 196 21.70 8.13 3.64
CA ILE A 196 21.93 7.76 5.02
C ILE A 196 22.78 8.89 5.63
N ALA A 197 22.18 9.69 6.51
CA ALA A 197 22.94 10.65 7.29
C ALA A 197 24.00 9.90 8.14
N ASP A 198 24.69 10.60 9.03
CA ASP A 198 25.54 9.99 10.07
C ASP A 198 24.74 9.22 11.14
N ASP A 199 23.56 8.68 10.82
CA ASP A 199 22.59 8.03 11.71
C ASP A 199 22.09 8.96 12.86
N ALA A 200 22.26 10.29 12.75
CA ALA A 200 21.79 11.23 13.77
C ALA A 200 20.28 11.16 14.04
N ALA A 201 19.47 10.98 12.99
CA ALA A 201 18.02 10.87 13.12
C ALA A 201 17.61 9.66 13.98
N ARG A 202 18.26 8.51 13.77
CA ARG A 202 18.07 7.31 14.59
C ARG A 202 18.39 7.57 16.05
N ARG A 203 19.55 8.16 16.35
CA ARG A 203 19.99 8.46 17.72
C ARG A 203 19.01 9.39 18.43
N ALA A 204 18.58 10.46 17.75
CA ALA A 204 17.62 11.43 18.28
C ALA A 204 16.25 10.78 18.56
N LEU A 205 15.76 9.96 17.64
CA LEU A 205 14.49 9.23 17.79
C LEU A 205 14.53 8.29 19.00
N LEU A 206 15.57 7.48 19.14
CA LEU A 206 15.69 6.53 20.25
C LEU A 206 15.83 7.22 21.62
N ALA A 207 16.57 8.33 21.68
CA ALA A 207 16.66 9.15 22.89
C ALA A 207 15.29 9.73 23.29
N MET A 208 14.51 10.19 22.32
CA MET A 208 13.16 10.71 22.55
C MET A 208 12.17 9.62 22.97
N LEU A 209 12.21 8.46 22.32
CA LEU A 209 11.37 7.32 22.70
C LEU A 209 11.62 6.94 24.16
N LYS A 210 12.90 6.79 24.55
CA LYS A 210 13.29 6.50 25.93
C LYS A 210 12.72 7.53 26.91
N ALA A 211 12.87 8.81 26.61
CA ALA A 211 12.38 9.89 27.47
C ALA A 211 10.85 9.89 27.64
N TYR A 212 10.09 9.34 26.68
CA TYR A 212 8.62 9.25 26.78
C TYR A 212 8.14 7.98 27.46
N SER A 213 8.89 6.88 27.34
CA SER A 213 8.58 5.64 28.05
C SER A 213 8.85 5.76 29.55
N GLU A 214 9.77 6.62 29.98
CA GLU A 214 10.11 6.85 31.40
C GLU A 214 9.15 7.83 32.12
N ARG A 215 8.28 8.54 31.41
CA ARG A 215 7.36 9.57 31.96
C ARG A 215 6.07 9.00 32.57
N VAL A 216 6.13 7.86 33.26
CA VAL A 216 4.98 7.25 33.94
C VAL A 216 4.55 8.09 35.15
#